data_AF-A0A534UG42-F1
#
_entry.id   AF-A0A534UG42-F1
#
_cell.length_a   1.000
_cell.length_b   1.000
_cell.length_c   1.000
_cell.angle_alpha   90.00
_cell.angle_beta   90.00
_cell.angle_gamma   90.00
#
_symmetry.space_group_name_H-M   'P 1'
#
loop_
_entity.id
_entity.type
_entity.pdbx_description
1 polymer ?
#
loop_
_entity_poly.entity_id
_entity_poly.type
_entity_poly.pdbx_seq_one_letter_code
_entity_poly.pdbx_strand_id
1 'polypeptide(L)'
;MRRYRNLLIVGLAAAATGCIYGREPVRDDRRIDTPPSPPAPDYSADSGYSAPQSYQNEAPPPPAGSDVSSEAVFYERLSPYGYWMFVAPYGRVWVPAVGYGWRPYYYGQWVLTDWGWTFVSDDPWGWAAYHYGRWNWGIGVGWYWIPGYEWAPAWVYWRYGGGYVTWCPIGPAGVAFGY
;
A
#
# COMPACT_ATOMS: atom_id res chain seq x y z
N MET A 1 -5.68 38.37 56.81
CA MET A 1 -4.41 38.67 56.14
C MET A 1 -3.77 37.37 55.67
N ARG A 2 -3.81 37.06 54.37
CA ARG A 2 -3.23 35.85 53.77
C ARG A 2 -1.74 36.10 53.50
N ARG A 3 -0.84 35.22 53.96
CA ARG A 3 0.55 35.14 53.48
C ARG A 3 0.76 33.77 52.84
N TYR A 4 0.90 33.78 51.52
CA TYR A 4 1.31 32.63 50.72
C TYR A 4 2.84 32.48 50.81
N ARG A 5 3.33 31.27 51.06
CA ARG A 5 4.76 30.94 51.02
C ARG A 5 5.03 30.18 49.72
N ASN A 6 5.79 30.80 48.83
CA ASN A 6 6.10 30.29 47.50
C ASN A 6 6.87 28.96 47.56
N LEU A 7 6.42 28.01 46.74
CA LEU A 7 7.15 26.79 46.38
C LEU A 7 8.33 27.14 45.46
N LEU A 8 9.46 26.47 45.68
CA LEU A 8 10.56 26.35 44.73
C LEU A 8 10.82 24.85 44.54
N ILE A 9 10.27 24.28 43.46
CA ILE A 9 10.67 22.96 42.95
C ILE A 9 11.38 23.27 41.62
N VAL A 10 12.70 23.09 41.61
CA VAL A 10 13.52 23.18 40.39
C VAL A 10 13.48 21.82 39.71
N GLY A 11 12.61 21.67 38.71
CA GLY A 11 12.60 20.53 37.80
C GLY A 11 13.59 20.77 36.68
N LEU A 12 14.67 19.98 36.63
CA LEU A 12 15.65 20.01 35.55
C LEU A 12 15.06 19.31 34.31
N ALA A 13 14.54 20.09 33.36
CA ALA A 13 14.11 19.57 32.06
C ALA A 13 15.33 19.44 31.14
N ALA A 14 15.74 18.20 30.84
CA ALA A 14 16.72 17.93 29.81
C ALA A 14 16.05 18.08 28.43
N ALA A 15 16.25 19.24 27.80
CA ALA A 15 15.90 19.43 26.40
C ALA A 15 16.95 18.72 25.52
N ALA A 16 16.65 17.49 25.10
CA ALA A 16 17.40 16.84 24.04
C ALA A 16 16.95 17.44 22.70
N THR A 17 17.63 18.51 22.28
CA THR A 17 17.53 19.06 20.93
C THR A 17 18.20 18.09 19.95
N GLY A 18 17.49 17.03 19.60
CA GLY A 18 17.86 16.19 18.47
C GLY A 18 17.55 16.96 17.20
N CYS A 19 18.56 17.60 16.61
CA CYS A 19 18.51 18.05 15.23
C CYS A 19 18.34 16.82 14.34
N ILE A 20 17.09 16.47 14.06
CA ILE A 20 16.73 15.59 12.96
C ILE A 20 17.09 16.36 11.69
N TYR A 21 18.29 16.15 11.15
CA TYR A 21 18.52 16.41 9.75
C TYR A 21 17.68 15.38 8.99
N GLY A 22 16.46 15.79 8.65
CA GLY A 22 15.64 15.14 7.66
C GLY A 22 16.39 15.23 6.33
N ARG A 23 17.03 14.13 5.93
CA ARG A 23 17.31 13.94 4.51
C ARG A 23 15.96 13.61 3.91
N GLU A 24 15.31 14.62 3.35
CA GLU A 24 14.19 14.40 2.43
C GLU A 24 14.63 13.30 1.46
N PRO A 25 13.87 12.21 1.28
CA PRO A 25 13.98 11.46 0.05
C PRO A 25 13.54 12.43 -1.05
N VAL A 26 14.52 13.17 -1.58
CA VAL A 26 14.41 13.89 -2.84
C VAL A 26 14.00 12.81 -3.82
N ARG A 27 12.70 12.74 -4.13
CA ARG A 27 12.28 12.22 -5.41
C ARG A 27 13.08 13.04 -6.41
N ASP A 28 13.76 12.37 -7.35
CA ASP A 28 14.10 13.05 -8.59
C ASP A 28 12.76 13.50 -9.16
N ASP A 29 12.39 14.76 -8.88
CA ASP A 29 11.19 15.44 -9.33
C ASP A 29 11.34 15.77 -10.82
N ARG A 30 11.72 14.76 -11.61
CA ARG A 30 11.00 14.58 -12.85
C ARG A 30 9.56 14.36 -12.44
N ARG A 31 8.84 15.48 -12.35
CA ARG A 31 7.44 15.56 -12.73
C ARG A 31 7.38 14.87 -14.09
N ILE A 32 7.19 13.56 -14.07
CA ILE A 32 6.44 12.92 -15.12
C ILE A 32 5.11 13.62 -14.96
N ASP A 33 4.92 14.68 -15.74
CA ASP A 33 3.58 15.20 -15.98
C ASP A 33 2.77 13.95 -16.19
N THR A 34 1.81 13.71 -15.31
CA THR A 34 0.90 12.58 -15.47
C THR A 34 0.42 12.74 -16.90
N PRO A 35 0.78 11.83 -17.84
CA PRO A 35 0.23 11.95 -19.16
C PRO A 35 -1.28 12.01 -18.91
N PRO A 36 -1.97 13.03 -19.45
CA PRO A 36 -3.41 13.15 -19.22
C PRO A 36 -3.98 11.76 -19.46
N SER A 37 -4.83 11.26 -18.55
CA SER A 37 -5.53 10.00 -18.78
C SER A 37 -5.95 10.04 -20.24
N PRO A 38 -5.43 9.14 -21.10
CA PRO A 38 -5.69 9.25 -22.52
C PRO A 38 -7.21 9.37 -22.62
N PRO A 39 -7.72 10.38 -23.34
CA PRO A 39 -9.16 10.54 -23.47
C PRO A 39 -9.71 9.17 -23.83
N ALA A 40 -10.73 8.72 -23.11
CA ALA A 40 -11.42 7.48 -23.49
C ALA A 40 -11.62 7.58 -25.01
N PRO A 41 -11.08 6.64 -25.81
CA PRO A 41 -11.15 6.79 -27.25
C PRO A 41 -12.60 7.02 -27.59
N ASP A 42 -12.89 8.09 -28.34
CA ASP A 42 -14.18 8.23 -28.99
C ASP A 42 -14.27 7.04 -29.94
N TYR A 43 -14.99 5.99 -29.54
CA TYR A 43 -15.22 4.79 -30.34
C TYR A 43 -16.20 5.11 -31.46
N SER A 44 -15.84 6.08 -32.27
CA SER A 44 -16.24 6.12 -33.66
C SER A 44 -15.45 5.03 -34.38
N ALA A 45 -16.17 4.06 -34.96
CA ALA A 45 -15.64 2.81 -35.51
C ALA A 45 -14.66 2.93 -36.71
N ASP A 46 -14.15 4.13 -37.00
CA ASP A 46 -13.44 4.47 -38.24
C ASP A 46 -11.94 4.80 -38.05
N SER A 47 -11.42 4.87 -36.82
CA SER A 47 -10.10 5.47 -36.57
C SER A 47 -8.88 4.55 -36.71
N GLY A 48 -9.04 3.24 -36.93
CA GLY A 48 -7.94 2.33 -37.29
C GLY A 48 -6.79 2.16 -36.27
N TYR A 49 -6.88 2.75 -35.07
CA TYR A 49 -5.86 2.61 -34.03
C TYR A 49 -6.05 1.33 -33.20
N SER A 50 -5.00 0.54 -33.06
CA SER A 50 -4.95 -0.65 -32.17
C SER A 50 -4.02 -0.38 -30.98
N ALA A 51 -4.48 -0.64 -29.76
CA ALA A 51 -3.69 -0.51 -28.54
C ALA A 51 -2.50 -1.51 -28.51
N PRO A 52 -1.40 -1.25 -27.76
CA PRO A 52 -0.28 -2.18 -27.63
C PRO A 52 -0.75 -3.55 -27.13
N GLN A 53 -0.37 -4.62 -27.83
CA GLN A 53 -0.90 -5.96 -27.61
C GLN A 53 -0.69 -6.49 -26.18
N SER A 54 0.31 -6.02 -25.43
CA SER A 54 0.56 -6.48 -24.05
C SER A 54 -0.56 -6.12 -23.07
N TYR A 55 -1.22 -4.97 -23.23
CA TYR A 55 -2.41 -4.60 -22.42
C TYR A 55 -3.69 -5.26 -22.94
N GLN A 56 -3.70 -5.70 -24.19
CA GLN A 56 -4.85 -6.37 -24.81
C GLN A 56 -4.90 -7.86 -24.46
N ASN A 57 -3.77 -8.46 -24.10
CA ASN A 57 -3.64 -9.90 -23.89
C ASN A 57 -3.64 -10.31 -22.41
N GLU A 58 -3.66 -9.37 -21.46
CA GLU A 58 -3.83 -9.71 -20.06
C GLU A 58 -5.33 -9.78 -19.74
N ALA A 59 -5.78 -10.93 -19.21
CA ALA A 59 -7.13 -11.06 -18.73
C ALA A 59 -7.42 -9.93 -17.71
N PRO A 60 -8.63 -9.34 -17.73
CA PRO A 60 -9.00 -8.35 -16.72
C PRO A 60 -8.76 -8.92 -15.32
N PRO A 61 -8.43 -8.07 -14.31
CA PRO A 61 -8.42 -8.51 -12.94
C PRO A 61 -9.76 -9.16 -12.57
N PRO A 62 -9.77 -10.13 -11.65
CA PRO A 62 -11.02 -10.64 -11.10
C PRO A 62 -11.92 -9.47 -10.68
N PRO A 63 -13.23 -9.56 -10.94
CA PRO A 63 -14.16 -8.51 -10.51
C PRO A 63 -13.99 -8.18 -9.02
N ALA A 64 -14.08 -6.90 -8.66
CA ALA A 64 -14.12 -6.51 -7.26
C ALA A 64 -15.27 -7.26 -6.54
N GLY A 65 -14.99 -7.77 -5.34
CA GLY A 65 -15.94 -8.58 -4.58
C GLY A 65 -15.94 -10.07 -4.91
N SER A 66 -15.09 -10.54 -5.83
CA SER A 66 -15.00 -11.96 -6.19
C SER A 66 -13.75 -12.65 -5.61
N ASP A 67 -13.94 -13.82 -5.03
CA ASP A 67 -12.83 -14.64 -4.54
C ASP A 67 -12.06 -15.31 -5.68
N VAL A 68 -10.79 -15.59 -5.43
CA VAL A 68 -9.89 -16.27 -6.38
C VAL A 68 -9.70 -17.72 -5.97
N SER A 69 -9.85 -18.66 -6.90
CA SER A 69 -9.80 -20.08 -6.59
C SER A 69 -8.40 -20.69 -6.54
N SER A 70 -7.36 -20.00 -7.01
CA SER A 70 -6.00 -20.56 -7.06
C SER A 70 -4.88 -19.52 -7.01
N GLU A 71 -3.73 -19.91 -6.45
CA GLU A 71 -2.52 -19.07 -6.39
C GLU A 71 -1.96 -18.76 -7.78
N ALA A 72 -2.24 -19.61 -8.78
CA ALA A 72 -1.75 -19.44 -10.15
C ALA A 72 -2.14 -18.08 -10.75
N VAL A 73 -3.34 -17.59 -10.41
CA VAL A 73 -3.85 -16.27 -10.83
C VAL A 73 -2.93 -15.15 -10.33
N PHE A 74 -2.35 -15.29 -9.14
CA PHE A 74 -1.39 -14.34 -8.61
C PHE A 74 0.00 -14.59 -9.19
N TYR A 75 0.45 -15.85 -9.20
CA TYR A 75 1.82 -16.21 -9.57
C TYR A 75 2.22 -15.63 -10.92
N GLU A 76 1.42 -15.90 -11.95
CA GLU A 76 1.73 -15.46 -13.31
C GLU A 76 1.69 -13.93 -13.45
N ARG A 77 0.70 -13.29 -12.82
CA ARG A 77 0.44 -11.85 -12.98
C ARG A 77 1.33 -10.95 -12.14
N LEU A 78 1.86 -11.45 -11.02
CA LEU A 78 2.76 -10.70 -10.14
C LEU A 78 4.24 -10.96 -10.46
N SER A 79 4.54 -12.05 -11.17
CA SER A 79 5.93 -12.41 -11.55
C SER A 79 6.68 -11.31 -12.32
N PRO A 80 6.05 -10.50 -13.20
CA PRO A 80 6.76 -9.40 -13.87
C PRO A 80 7.14 -8.23 -12.94
N TYR A 81 6.52 -8.12 -11.76
CA TYR A 81 6.62 -6.94 -10.90
C TYR A 81 7.40 -7.19 -9.59
N GLY A 82 7.96 -8.38 -9.44
CA GLY A 82 8.62 -8.81 -8.22
C GLY A 82 9.13 -10.23 -8.35
N TYR A 83 9.38 -10.88 -7.22
CA TYR A 83 9.82 -12.27 -7.23
C TYR A 83 9.15 -13.07 -6.13
N TRP A 84 9.00 -14.36 -6.39
CA TRP A 84 8.41 -15.31 -5.46
C TRP A 84 9.51 -16.03 -4.69
N MET A 85 9.35 -16.16 -3.38
CA MET A 85 10.26 -16.91 -2.52
C MET A 85 9.52 -17.63 -1.41
N PHE A 86 10.22 -18.52 -0.69
CA PHE A 86 9.65 -19.22 0.45
C PHE A 86 10.06 -18.51 1.75
N VAL A 87 9.08 -18.16 2.59
CA VAL A 87 9.31 -17.60 3.92
C VAL A 87 8.52 -18.44 4.93
N ALA A 88 9.22 -19.14 5.81
CA ALA A 88 8.58 -19.86 6.91
C ALA A 88 8.00 -18.87 7.95
N PRO A 89 6.82 -19.14 8.53
CA PRO A 89 5.93 -20.30 8.31
C PRO A 89 4.91 -20.12 7.17
N TYR A 90 4.97 -19.03 6.41
CA TYR A 90 3.92 -18.59 5.48
C TYR A 90 3.91 -19.28 4.12
N GLY A 91 4.96 -20.01 3.79
CA GLY A 91 5.06 -20.69 2.50
C GLY A 91 5.59 -19.77 1.41
N ARG A 92 4.99 -19.87 0.22
CA ARG A 92 5.38 -19.05 -0.94
C ARG A 92 4.79 -17.65 -0.81
N VAL A 93 5.66 -16.64 -0.83
CA VAL A 93 5.32 -15.22 -0.71
C VAL A 93 5.87 -14.46 -1.89
N TRP A 94 5.26 -13.32 -2.19
CA TRP A 94 5.71 -12.42 -3.26
C TRP A 94 6.39 -11.18 -2.68
N VAL A 95 7.54 -10.82 -3.23
CA VAL A 95 8.30 -9.63 -2.85
C VAL A 95 8.27 -8.65 -4.02
N PRO A 96 7.67 -7.45 -3.87
CA PRO A 96 7.61 -6.46 -4.92
C PRO A 96 9.00 -5.89 -5.24
N ALA A 97 9.29 -5.65 -6.52
CA ALA A 97 10.48 -4.92 -6.96
C ALA A 97 10.24 -3.41 -6.88
N VAL A 98 10.31 -2.85 -5.67
CA VAL A 98 9.95 -1.46 -5.37
C VAL A 98 11.13 -0.65 -4.85
N GLY A 99 11.01 0.68 -4.93
CA GLY A 99 12.02 1.62 -4.45
C GLY A 99 12.15 1.66 -2.92
N TYR A 100 13.25 2.26 -2.45
CA TYR A 100 13.49 2.46 -1.02
C TYR A 100 12.36 3.30 -0.38
N GLY A 101 11.98 2.94 0.85
CA GLY A 101 10.92 3.61 1.60
C GLY A 101 9.51 3.27 1.14
N TRP A 102 9.35 2.41 0.13
CA TRP A 102 8.04 1.87 -0.24
C TRP A 102 7.44 1.07 0.92
N ARG A 103 6.12 1.20 1.10
CA ARG A 103 5.33 0.43 2.07
C ARG A 103 3.91 0.23 1.55
N PRO A 104 3.20 -0.82 2.01
CA PRO A 104 1.83 -1.08 1.59
C PRO A 104 0.87 0.08 1.92
N TYR A 105 -0.15 0.28 1.09
CA TYR A 105 -1.19 1.31 1.25
C TYR A 105 -0.66 2.75 1.36
N TYR A 106 0.43 3.05 0.63
CA TYR A 106 1.06 4.37 0.63
C TYR A 106 0.95 5.09 -0.71
N TYR A 107 1.03 4.37 -1.83
CA TYR A 107 0.89 4.94 -3.18
C TYR A 107 -0.45 4.54 -3.80
N GLY A 108 -1.33 5.54 -3.88
CA GLY A 108 -2.73 5.38 -4.26
C GLY A 108 -3.63 6.29 -3.45
N GLN A 109 -4.92 5.97 -3.43
CA GLN A 109 -5.95 6.77 -2.80
C GLN A 109 -7.08 5.91 -2.24
N TRP A 110 -7.73 6.41 -1.19
CA TRP A 110 -8.95 5.81 -0.65
C TRP A 110 -10.16 6.34 -1.41
N VAL A 111 -10.94 5.44 -1.99
CA VAL A 111 -12.18 5.76 -2.72
C VAL A 111 -13.35 5.09 -2.01
N LEU A 112 -14.42 5.85 -1.79
CA LEU A 112 -15.66 5.28 -1.29
C LEU A 112 -16.40 4.58 -2.44
N THR A 113 -16.67 3.30 -2.28
CA THR A 113 -17.34 2.42 -3.25
C THR A 113 -18.52 1.70 -2.61
N ASP A 114 -19.26 0.90 -3.38
CA ASP A 114 -20.33 0.04 -2.84
C ASP A 114 -19.83 -1.01 -1.83
N TRP A 115 -18.51 -1.28 -1.83
CA TRP A 115 -17.85 -2.17 -0.87
C TRP A 115 -17.25 -1.44 0.34
N GLY A 116 -17.49 -0.12 0.45
CA GLY A 116 -16.90 0.74 1.46
C GLY A 116 -15.62 1.45 0.99
N TRP A 117 -14.79 1.87 1.94
CA TRP A 117 -13.50 2.50 1.68
C TRP A 117 -12.53 1.48 1.05
N THR A 118 -12.32 1.64 -0.24
CA THR A 118 -11.47 0.77 -1.08
C THR A 118 -10.18 1.50 -1.40
N PHE A 119 -9.05 0.82 -1.24
CA PHE A 119 -7.76 1.39 -1.64
C PHE A 119 -7.55 1.18 -3.13
N VAL A 120 -7.45 2.26 -3.89
CA VAL A 120 -7.13 2.24 -5.32
C VAL A 120 -5.66 2.59 -5.47
N SER A 121 -4.85 1.61 -5.86
CA SER A 121 -3.41 1.79 -6.01
C SER A 121 -3.02 2.28 -7.40
N ASP A 122 -1.89 2.99 -7.45
CA ASP A 122 -1.19 3.33 -8.69
C ASP A 122 -0.31 2.17 -9.20
N ASP A 123 -0.09 1.15 -8.39
CA ASP A 123 0.74 -0.02 -8.73
C ASP A 123 -0.04 -1.01 -9.62
N PRO A 124 0.55 -1.54 -10.71
CA PRO A 124 -0.14 -2.40 -11.67
C PRO A 124 -0.59 -3.76 -11.10
N TRP A 125 0.05 -4.19 -10.01
CA TRP A 125 -0.25 -5.41 -9.27
C TRP A 125 -1.20 -5.16 -8.08
N GLY A 126 -1.62 -3.91 -7.86
CA GLY A 126 -2.41 -3.49 -6.71
C GLY A 126 -3.78 -4.17 -6.61
N TRP A 127 -4.35 -4.58 -7.75
CA TRP A 127 -5.59 -5.36 -7.80
C TRP A 127 -5.50 -6.65 -6.96
N ALA A 128 -4.31 -7.25 -6.88
CA ALA A 128 -4.06 -8.45 -6.10
C ALA A 128 -3.65 -8.09 -4.68
N ALA A 129 -2.48 -7.46 -4.53
CA ALA A 129 -1.80 -7.41 -3.24
C ALA A 129 -2.42 -6.44 -2.22
N TYR A 130 -3.41 -5.63 -2.61
CA TYR A 130 -4.19 -4.80 -1.69
C TYR A 130 -5.58 -5.33 -1.38
N HIS A 131 -6.12 -6.22 -2.22
CA HIS A 131 -7.48 -6.75 -2.06
C HIS A 131 -7.52 -8.20 -1.64
N TYR A 132 -6.41 -8.91 -1.82
CA TYR A 132 -6.24 -10.31 -1.44
C TYR A 132 -5.03 -10.42 -0.50
N GLY A 133 -5.06 -11.38 0.42
CA GLY A 133 -3.88 -11.74 1.22
C GLY A 133 -3.48 -10.76 2.32
N ARG A 134 -2.25 -10.90 2.80
CA ARG A 134 -1.69 -10.14 3.93
C ARG A 134 -0.29 -9.64 3.64
N TRP A 135 0.01 -8.43 4.08
CA TRP A 135 1.38 -7.93 4.06
C TRP A 135 2.11 -8.34 5.33
N ASN A 136 3.39 -8.70 5.19
CA ASN A 136 4.30 -8.80 6.32
C ASN A 136 5.66 -8.16 5.98
N TRP A 137 6.50 -7.93 6.98
CA TRP A 137 7.85 -7.42 6.82
C TRP A 137 8.85 -8.35 7.51
N GLY A 138 10.00 -8.58 6.86
CA GLY A 138 11.06 -9.44 7.38
C GLY A 138 12.45 -8.84 7.22
N ILE A 139 13.30 -9.00 8.23
CA ILE A 139 14.71 -8.64 8.14
C ILE A 139 15.36 -9.45 7.01
N GLY A 140 16.08 -8.78 6.11
CA GLY A 140 16.72 -9.42 4.96
C GLY A 140 15.78 -9.76 3.79
N VAL A 141 14.47 -9.53 3.93
CA VAL A 141 13.47 -9.72 2.87
C VAL A 141 12.84 -8.38 2.46
N GLY A 142 12.53 -7.53 3.44
CA GLY A 142 11.71 -6.33 3.24
C GLY A 142 10.22 -6.65 3.36
N TRP A 143 9.39 -5.84 2.70
CA TRP A 143 7.95 -6.09 2.60
C TRP A 143 7.69 -7.28 1.68
N TYR A 144 6.86 -8.21 2.12
CA TYR A 144 6.41 -9.33 1.32
C TYR A 144 4.92 -9.57 1.52
N TRP A 145 4.28 -10.06 0.48
CA TRP A 145 2.87 -10.35 0.43
C TRP A 145 2.62 -11.85 0.49
N ILE A 146 1.72 -12.25 1.39
CA ILE A 146 1.28 -13.61 1.60
C ILE A 146 -0.06 -13.76 0.87
N PRO A 147 -0.17 -14.66 -0.13
CA PRO A 147 -1.40 -14.86 -0.87
C PRO A 147 -2.60 -15.19 0.03
N GLY A 148 -3.74 -14.59 -0.32
CA GLY A 148 -5.04 -14.95 0.20
C GLY A 148 -6.03 -14.96 -0.95
N TYR A 149 -7.18 -15.59 -0.74
CA TYR A 149 -8.13 -15.88 -1.81
C TYR A 149 -9.44 -15.11 -1.67
N GLU A 150 -9.72 -14.63 -0.47
CA GLU A 150 -10.87 -13.79 -0.14
C GLU A 150 -10.60 -12.34 -0.54
N TRP A 151 -11.55 -11.75 -1.26
CA TRP A 151 -11.48 -10.34 -1.63
C TRP A 151 -11.96 -9.42 -0.50
N ALA A 152 -11.26 -8.30 -0.31
CA ALA A 152 -11.71 -7.19 0.52
C ALA A 152 -11.39 -5.84 -0.12
N PRO A 153 -12.14 -4.76 0.22
CA PRO A 153 -11.84 -3.41 -0.28
C PRO A 153 -10.44 -2.93 0.15
N ALA A 154 -9.99 -3.37 1.32
CA ALA A 154 -8.61 -3.31 1.78
C ALA A 154 -8.44 -4.17 3.05
N TRP A 155 -7.26 -4.72 3.25
CA TRP A 155 -6.89 -5.43 4.49
C TRP A 155 -6.10 -4.52 5.43
N VAL A 156 -6.80 -3.59 6.09
CA VAL A 156 -6.21 -2.61 7.01
C VAL A 156 -6.98 -2.50 8.33
N TYR A 157 -6.27 -2.12 9.40
CA TYR A 157 -6.90 -1.58 10.60
C TYR A 157 -7.08 -0.07 10.43
N TRP A 158 -8.23 0.42 10.89
CA TRP A 158 -8.52 1.84 10.97
C TRP A 158 -8.34 2.35 12.40
N ARG A 159 -7.78 3.54 12.53
CA ARG A 159 -7.73 4.28 13.79
C ARG A 159 -8.20 5.71 13.58
N TYR A 160 -8.95 6.20 14.56
CA TYR A 160 -9.55 7.53 14.58
C TYR A 160 -9.08 8.25 15.84
N GLY A 161 -8.70 9.52 15.72
CA GLY A 161 -8.33 10.32 16.89
C GLY A 161 -7.78 11.69 16.51
N GLY A 162 -8.04 12.69 17.35
CA GLY A 162 -7.53 14.05 17.15
C GLY A 162 -7.97 14.73 15.86
N GLY A 163 -9.08 14.29 15.26
CA GLY A 163 -9.56 14.77 13.94
C GLY A 163 -8.90 14.09 12.74
N TYR A 164 -8.04 13.10 12.96
CA TYR A 164 -7.36 12.34 11.91
C TYR A 164 -7.89 10.91 11.81
N VAL A 165 -7.77 10.37 10.59
CA VAL A 165 -7.93 8.95 10.28
C VAL A 165 -6.56 8.42 9.89
N THR A 166 -6.17 7.29 10.47
CA THR A 166 -4.93 6.59 10.15
C THR A 166 -5.22 5.13 9.88
N TRP A 167 -4.40 4.48 9.07
CA TRP A 167 -4.52 3.06 8.78
C TRP A 167 -3.17 2.36 8.90
N CYS A 168 -3.21 1.06 9.17
CA CYS A 168 -2.06 0.18 9.02
C CYS A 168 -2.48 -1.13 8.36
N PRO A 169 -1.60 -1.82 7.61
CA PRO A 169 -1.91 -3.13 7.05
C PRO A 169 -2.34 -4.11 8.15
N ILE A 170 -3.23 -5.04 7.83
CA ILE A 170 -3.46 -6.23 8.65
C ILE A 170 -2.37 -7.25 8.28
N GLY A 171 -1.61 -7.68 9.28
CA GLY A 171 -0.62 -8.74 9.13
C GLY A 171 -1.24 -10.14 9.09
N PRO A 172 -0.44 -11.18 8.82
CA PRO A 172 -0.87 -12.56 9.08
C PRO A 172 -1.18 -12.77 10.58
N ALA A 173 -1.82 -13.89 10.91
CA ALA A 173 -2.20 -14.20 12.29
C ALA A 173 -1.01 -14.04 13.26
N GLY A 174 -1.23 -13.28 14.33
CA GLY A 174 -0.20 -12.98 15.34
C GLY A 174 0.75 -11.82 14.99
N VAL A 175 0.60 -11.19 13.82
CA VAL A 175 1.39 -10.01 13.42
C VAL A 175 0.50 -8.77 13.41
N ALA A 176 0.92 -7.75 14.17
CA ALA A 176 0.28 -6.44 14.19
C ALA A 176 1.29 -5.36 13.78
N PHE A 177 0.86 -4.47 12.88
CA PHE A 177 1.59 -3.25 12.57
C PHE A 177 1.14 -2.14 13.52
N GLY A 178 2.11 -1.49 14.18
CA GLY A 178 1.85 -0.38 15.09
C GLY A 178 1.41 0.90 14.37
N TYR A 179 0.87 1.83 15.15
CA TYR A 179 0.67 3.24 14.81
C TYR A 179 1.79 4.08 15.41
#